data_AF-A0A7J4FB64-F1
#
_entry.id   AF-A0A7J4FB64-F1
#
_cell.length_a   1.000
_cell.length_b   1.000
_cell.length_c   1.000
_cell.angle_alpha   90.00
_cell.angle_beta   90.00
_cell.angle_gamma   90.00
#
_symmetry.space_group_name_H-M   'P 1'
#
loop_
_entity.id
_entity.type
_entity.pdbx_description
1 polymer ?
#
loop_
_entity_poly.entity_id
_entity_poly.type
_entity_poly.pdbx_seq_one_letter_code
_entity_poly.pdbx_strand_id
1 'polypeptide(L)'
;MLVAEDLYERLGLRLSELPKEMWSVGRTVTDELVDLRKAWALIIVPRLGLRMEGHVETFGGNRENLLGLTFLKSIKALLDGPKKLA
;
A
#
# COMPACT_ATOMS: atom_id res chain seq x y z
N MET A 1 -1.98 -1.63 1.77
CA MET A 1 -1.74 -0.66 0.68
C MET A 1 -0.28 -0.28 0.76
N LEU A 2 0.44 -0.21 -0.36
CA LEU A 2 1.81 0.29 -0.35
C LEU A 2 1.78 1.77 -0.75
N VAL A 3 2.46 2.63 0.00
CA VAL A 3 2.53 4.06 -0.29
C VAL A 3 3.97 4.53 -0.40
N ALA A 4 4.17 5.58 -1.19
CA ALA A 4 5.44 6.26 -1.32
C ALA A 4 5.96 6.69 0.07
N GLU A 5 7.26 6.57 0.27
CA GLU A 5 7.89 6.82 1.57
C GLU A 5 7.61 8.26 2.05
N ASP A 6 7.70 9.25 1.15
CA ASP A 6 7.42 10.65 1.47
C ASP A 6 5.97 10.89 1.95
N LEU A 7 5.01 10.16 1.38
CA LEU A 7 3.61 10.18 1.82
C LEU A 7 3.47 9.52 3.19
N TYR A 8 4.15 8.38 3.40
CA TYR A 8 4.15 7.68 4.68
C TYR A 8 4.64 8.59 5.82
N GLU A 9 5.75 9.31 5.60
CA GLU A 9 6.30 10.28 6.54
C GLU A 9 5.37 11.46 6.80
N ARG A 10 4.84 12.07 5.73
CA ARG A 10 3.95 13.24 5.85
C ARG A 10 2.66 12.95 6.62
N LEU A 11 2.16 11.72 6.50
CA LEU A 11 0.97 11.27 7.23
C LEU A 11 1.28 10.88 8.70
N GLY A 12 2.55 10.92 9.11
CA GLY A 12 2.96 10.56 10.47
C GLY A 12 2.77 9.08 10.78
N LEU A 13 2.72 8.21 9.77
CA LEU A 13 2.43 6.78 9.94
C LEU A 13 3.52 6.04 10.73
N ARG A 14 4.73 6.61 10.82
CA ARG A 14 5.77 6.14 11.75
C ARG A 14 5.28 6.01 13.19
N LEU A 15 4.37 6.89 13.61
CA LEU A 15 3.82 6.90 14.97
C LEU A 15 2.78 5.79 15.22
N SER A 16 2.28 5.15 14.15
CA SER A 16 1.34 4.03 14.20
C SER A 16 1.92 2.75 13.60
N GLU A 17 3.24 2.68 13.46
CA GLU A 17 3.94 1.48 13.05
C GLU A 17 3.67 0.33 14.01
N LEU A 18 3.43 -0.84 13.45
CA LEU A 18 3.39 -2.10 14.16
C LEU A 18 4.81 -2.49 14.61
N PRO A 19 4.93 -3.38 15.61
CA PRO A 19 6.21 -4.00 15.95
C PRO A 19 6.87 -4.61 14.72
N LYS A 20 8.21 -4.55 14.67
CA LYS A 20 8.99 -4.94 13.50
C LYS A 20 8.76 -6.41 13.11
N GLU A 21 8.46 -7.26 14.08
CA GLU A 21 8.16 -8.69 13.89
C GLU A 21 6.87 -8.92 13.09
N MET A 22 6.01 -7.91 13.00
CA MET A 22 4.75 -7.94 12.25
C MET A 22 4.86 -7.29 10.86
N TRP A 23 6.03 -6.73 10.54
CA TRP A 23 6.27 -6.15 9.22
C TRP A 23 6.28 -7.24 8.16
N SER A 24 5.73 -6.90 7.01
CA SER A 24 5.73 -7.80 5.86
C SER A 24 7.11 -7.77 5.21
N VAL A 25 7.48 -8.84 4.48
CA VAL A 25 8.71 -8.85 3.66
C VAL A 25 8.31 -8.85 2.20
N GLY A 26 8.80 -7.87 1.45
CA GLY A 26 8.67 -7.78 0.00
C GLY A 26 9.84 -8.45 -0.69
N ARG A 27 9.61 -9.05 -1.86
CA ARG A 27 10.66 -9.54 -2.76
C ARG A 27 10.65 -8.68 -4.02
N THR A 28 11.78 -8.11 -4.38
CA THR A 28 11.93 -7.32 -5.61
C THR A 28 12.06 -8.21 -6.84
N VAL A 29 12.03 -7.59 -8.04
CA VAL A 29 12.31 -8.31 -9.30
C VAL A 29 13.74 -8.82 -9.41
N THR A 30 14.66 -8.33 -8.57
CA THR A 30 16.05 -8.76 -8.48
C THR A 30 16.29 -9.79 -7.36
N ASP A 31 15.22 -10.38 -6.81
CA ASP A 31 15.24 -11.32 -5.69
C ASP A 31 15.75 -10.74 -4.35
N GLU A 32 15.86 -9.42 -4.25
CA GLU A 32 16.20 -8.76 -2.98
C GLU A 32 14.99 -8.78 -2.04
N LEU A 33 15.24 -9.09 -0.75
CA LEU A 33 14.23 -9.04 0.29
C LEU A 33 14.28 -7.68 0.99
N VAL A 34 13.13 -7.05 1.12
CA VAL A 34 12.99 -5.72 1.72
C VAL A 34 11.93 -5.74 2.80
N ASP A 35 12.29 -5.25 3.99
CA ASP A 35 11.35 -5.05 5.10
C ASP A 35 10.34 -3.95 4.73
N LEU A 36 9.05 -4.26 4.87
CA LEU A 36 7.96 -3.33 4.64
C LEU A 36 7.46 -2.78 5.98
N ARG A 37 7.88 -1.55 6.31
CA ARG A 37 7.33 -0.79 7.44
C ARG A 37 5.82 -0.78 7.35
N LYS A 38 5.15 -1.18 8.43
CA LYS A 38 3.71 -1.45 8.42
C LYS A 38 3.03 -0.69 9.53
N ALA A 39 2.04 0.11 9.19
CA ALA A 39 1.27 0.91 10.14
C ALA A 39 -0.23 0.64 10.02
N TRP A 40 -0.93 0.80 11.14
CA TRP A 40 -2.39 0.89 11.13
C TRP A 40 -2.84 2.23 10.58
N ALA A 41 -3.85 2.20 9.72
CA ALA A 41 -4.49 3.41 9.20
C ALA A 41 -5.98 3.21 8.96
N LEU A 42 -6.72 4.31 9.09
CA LEU A 42 -8.07 4.45 8.59
C LEU A 42 -8.03 5.09 7.20
N ILE A 43 -8.52 4.38 6.20
CA ILE A 43 -8.56 4.83 4.81
C ILE A 43 -9.97 5.29 4.50
N ILE A 44 -10.09 6.54 4.06
CA ILE A 44 -11.37 7.16 3.69
C ILE A 44 -11.28 7.57 2.22
N VAL A 45 -12.22 7.09 1.40
CA VAL A 45 -12.34 7.48 -0.01
C VAL A 45 -13.71 8.13 -0.22
N PRO A 46 -13.83 9.46 -0.04
CA PRO A 46 -15.12 10.14 0.05
C PRO A 46 -16.00 9.95 -1.19
N ARG A 47 -15.42 10.05 -2.38
CA ARG A 47 -16.17 9.91 -3.65
C ARG A 47 -16.77 8.52 -3.86
N LEU A 48 -16.22 7.51 -3.19
CA LEU A 48 -16.71 6.13 -3.24
C LEU A 48 -17.56 5.79 -2.00
N GLY A 49 -17.72 6.72 -1.04
CA GLY A 49 -18.37 6.45 0.24
C GLY A 49 -17.67 5.36 1.06
N LEU A 50 -16.38 5.12 0.82
CA LEU A 50 -15.65 4.03 1.48
C LEU A 50 -14.96 4.51 2.73
N ARG A 51 -15.06 3.69 3.77
CA ARG A 51 -14.30 3.79 5.00
C ARG A 51 -13.83 2.39 5.35
N MET A 52 -12.51 2.21 5.47
CA MET A 52 -11.94 0.91 5.80
C MET A 52 -10.73 1.08 6.70
N GLU A 53 -10.57 0.15 7.65
CA GLU A 53 -9.39 0.04 8.48
C GLU A 53 -8.46 -1.00 7.89
N GLY A 54 -7.15 -0.75 7.96
CA GLY A 54 -6.19 -1.71 7.45
C GLY A 54 -4.75 -1.25 7.60
N HIS A 55 -3.88 -1.99 6.93
CA HIS A 55 -2.45 -1.73 6.98
C HIS A 55 -1.98 -0.92 5.77
N VAL A 56 -1.19 0.10 6.07
CA VAL A 56 -0.41 0.87 5.10
C VAL A 56 1.04 0.51 5.28
N GLU A 57 1.70 0.22 4.17
CA GLU A 57 3.07 -0.27 4.13
C GLU A 57 3.94 0.67 3.29
N THR A 58 5.25 0.71 3.59
CA THR A 58 6.25 1.37 2.76
C THR A 58 7.62 0.70 2.93
N PHE A 59 8.57 1.02 2.05
CA PHE A 59 9.97 0.62 2.18
C PHE A 59 10.90 1.78 1.82
N GLY A 60 12.18 1.67 2.21
CA GLY A 60 13.16 2.72 1.96
C GLY A 60 13.33 3.00 0.47
N GLY A 61 13.14 4.25 0.05
CA GLY A 61 13.23 4.67 -1.34
C GLY A 61 11.98 4.39 -2.18
N ASN A 62 10.87 3.89 -1.60
CA ASN A 62 9.65 3.68 -2.36
C ASN A 62 9.07 5.02 -2.86
N ARG A 63 8.80 5.11 -4.17
CA ARG A 63 8.20 6.30 -4.82
C ARG A 63 6.80 6.03 -5.36
N GLU A 64 6.30 4.82 -5.22
CA GLU A 64 5.05 4.39 -5.83
C GLU A 64 3.95 4.19 -4.79
N ASN A 65 2.72 4.47 -5.22
CA ASN A 65 1.52 4.13 -4.47
C ASN A 65 0.83 2.95 -5.17
N LEU A 66 0.67 1.84 -4.47
CA LEU A 66 0.05 0.63 -4.99
C LEU A 66 -1.16 0.24 -4.14
N LEU A 67 -2.29 0.08 -4.82
CA LEU A 67 -3.50 -0.50 -4.25
C LEU A 67 -3.50 -2.00 -4.53
N GLY A 68 -3.60 -2.79 -3.45
CA GLY A 68 -3.67 -4.24 -3.57
C GLY A 68 -5.01 -4.71 -4.09
N LEU A 69 -5.05 -5.96 -4.58
CA LEU A 69 -6.27 -6.60 -5.08
C LEU A 69 -7.41 -6.62 -4.06
N THR A 70 -7.10 -6.72 -2.76
CA THR A 70 -8.12 -6.67 -1.68
C THR A 70 -8.89 -5.36 -1.69
N PHE A 71 -8.21 -4.24 -1.93
CA PHE A 71 -8.87 -2.94 -2.08
C PHE A 71 -9.74 -2.92 -3.34
N LEU A 72 -9.21 -3.40 -4.48
CA LEU A 72 -9.97 -3.47 -5.73
C LEU A 72 -11.23 -4.34 -5.60
N LYS A 73 -11.21 -5.40 -4.80
CA LYS A 73 -12.38 -6.25 -4.52
C LYS A 73 -13.49 -5.53 -3.73
N SER A 74 -13.15 -4.46 -2.99
CA SER A 74 -14.15 -3.67 -2.25
C SER A 74 -14.89 -2.65 -3.13
N ILE A 75 -14.54 -2.53 -4.41
CA ILE A 75 -15.11 -1.55 -5.32
C ILE A 75 -15.53 -2.19 -6.64
N LYS A 76 -16.55 -1.62 -7.30
CA LYS A 76 -16.83 -1.93 -8.71
C LYS A 76 -15.90 -1.08 -9.57
N ALA A 77 -14.81 -1.68 -10.04
CA ALA A 77 -13.83 -1.03 -10.91
C ALA A 77 -13.73 -1.76 -12.25
N LEU A 78 -13.57 -0.99 -13.33
CA LEU A 78 -13.14 -1.48 -14.64
C LEU A 78 -11.64 -1.23 -14.77
N LEU A 79 -10.85 -2.28 -14.96
CA LEU A 79 -9.43 -2.17 -15.27
C LEU A 79 -9.29 -2.07 -16.80
N ASP A 80 -9.26 -0.85 -17.31
CA ASP A 80 -9.14 -0.56 -18.74
C ASP A 80 -7.68 -0.19 -19.07
N GLY A 81 -6.89 -1.20 -19.42
CA GLY A 81 -5.50 -1.05 -19.86
C GLY A 81 -5.34 -1.33 -21.36
N PRO A 82 -4.23 -0.89 -21.98
CA PRO A 82 -3.94 -1.24 -23.38
C PRO A 82 -4.01 -2.76 -23.55
N LYS A 83 -4.74 -3.22 -24.58
CA LYS A 83 -4.85 -4.65 -24.90
C LYS A 83 -3.44 -5.22 -25.02
N LYS A 84 -3.23 -6.39 -24.39
CA LYS A 84 -1.99 -7.16 -24.52
C LYS A 84 -1.63 -7.23 -26.01
N LEU A 85 -0.52 -6.62 -26.42
CA LEU A 85 0.05 -6.88 -27.74
C LEU A 85 0.32 -8.38 -27.77
N ALA A 86 -0.43 -9.08 -28.62
CA ALA A 86 -0.29 -10.49 -28.86
C ALA A 86 1.02 -10.78 -29.59
#